data_AF-A0A0C1D6R3-F1
#
_entry.id   AF-A0A0C1D6R3-F1
#
_cell.length_a   1.000
_cell.length_b   1.000
_cell.length_c   1.000
_cell.angle_alpha   90.00
_cell.angle_beta   90.00
_cell.angle_gamma   90.00
#
_symmetry.space_group_name_H-M   'P 1'
#
loop_
_entity.id
_entity.type
_entity.pdbx_description
1 polymer ?
#
loop_
_entity_poly.entity_id
_entity_poly.type
_entity_poly.pdbx_seq_one_letter_code
_entity_poly.pdbx_strand_id
1 'polypeptide(L)'
;MKRITKYNSNQNLKSDMEITEQIIELKEKIAQIKFTESFDDLKEMDDCDFDVMNLIYNYCLSKNYNTDDFPSKYLDLIENEDEDFEDFLNYDVKSYYVYKVSLLHEDVFQLVKVSFFGTEALETDEFCREGIVISIAILEKDKINLTFNKEDWEAAPPFRPKLPG
;
A
#
# COMPACT_ATOMS: atom_id res chain seq x y z
N MET A 1 7.34 -16.82 3.21
CA MET A 1 7.48 -16.78 1.73
C MET A 1 7.36 -15.31 1.36
N LYS A 2 8.45 -14.62 1.02
CA LYS A 2 8.38 -13.24 0.52
C LYS A 2 7.68 -13.30 -0.86
N ARG A 3 6.46 -12.76 -0.97
CA ARG A 3 5.82 -12.57 -2.29
C ARG A 3 6.48 -11.35 -2.92
N ILE A 4 7.41 -11.62 -3.83
CA ILE A 4 8.11 -10.61 -4.63
C ILE A 4 7.16 -10.25 -5.77
N THR A 5 6.61 -9.04 -5.74
CA THR A 5 5.78 -8.53 -6.83
C THR A 5 6.69 -7.82 -7.82
N LYS A 6 6.98 -8.49 -8.95
CA LYS A 6 7.75 -7.92 -10.06
C LYS A 6 7.13 -6.61 -10.55
N TYR A 7 7.88 -5.51 -10.48
CA TYR A 7 7.54 -4.30 -11.23
C TYR A 7 7.95 -4.49 -12.69
N ASN A 8 7.10 -5.18 -13.45
CA ASN A 8 7.24 -5.22 -14.90
C ASN A 8 6.65 -3.93 -15.48
N SER A 9 7.48 -3.10 -16.10
CA SER A 9 7.10 -1.95 -16.95
C SER A 9 6.26 -2.31 -18.20
N ASN A 10 5.76 -3.56 -18.27
CA ASN A 10 4.86 -4.09 -19.29
C ASN A 10 3.73 -4.95 -18.67
N GLN A 11 3.24 -4.62 -17.46
CA GLN A 11 2.01 -5.24 -16.97
C GLN A 11 0.82 -4.71 -17.78
N ASN A 12 -0.03 -5.64 -18.24
CA ASN A 12 -1.36 -5.35 -18.77
C ASN A 12 -2.02 -4.34 -17.83
N LEU A 13 -2.21 -3.09 -18.28
CA LEU A 13 -2.83 -2.04 -17.48
C LEU A 13 -4.21 -2.54 -17.07
N LYS A 14 -4.34 -2.97 -15.81
CA LYS A 14 -5.62 -3.39 -15.27
C LYS A 14 -6.53 -2.16 -15.27
N SER A 15 -7.74 -2.33 -15.78
CA SER A 15 -8.74 -1.28 -15.72
C SER A 15 -9.15 -1.01 -14.27
N ASP A 16 -9.65 0.20 -14.00
CA ASP A 16 -10.13 0.61 -12.67
C ASP A 16 -11.16 -0.40 -12.11
N MET A 17 -11.97 -0.99 -12.99
CA MET A 17 -12.96 -2.03 -12.68
C MET A 17 -12.31 -3.33 -12.20
N GLU A 18 -11.28 -3.84 -12.91
CA GLU A 18 -10.57 -5.07 -12.52
C GLU A 18 -9.83 -4.94 -11.18
N ILE A 19 -9.40 -3.71 -10.84
CA ILE A 19 -8.77 -3.44 -9.56
C ILE A 19 -9.82 -3.36 -8.46
N THR A 20 -10.93 -2.68 -8.72
CA THR A 20 -12.07 -2.61 -7.82
C THR A 20 -12.59 -4.01 -7.46
N GLU A 21 -12.77 -4.89 -8.45
CA GLU A 21 -13.20 -6.28 -8.23
C GLU A 21 -12.21 -7.05 -7.34
N GLN A 22 -10.90 -6.91 -7.56
CA GLN A 22 -9.89 -7.55 -6.72
C GLN A 22 -9.86 -7.01 -5.29
N ILE A 23 -10.06 -5.70 -5.10
CA ILE A 23 -10.20 -5.12 -3.76
C ILE A 23 -11.41 -5.73 -3.06
N ILE A 24 -12.56 -5.83 -3.75
CA ILE A 24 -13.77 -6.44 -3.20
C ILE A 24 -13.52 -7.89 -2.81
N GLU A 25 -12.92 -8.69 -3.69
CA GLU A 25 -12.59 -10.10 -3.39
C GLU A 25 -11.69 -10.25 -2.15
N LEU A 26 -10.71 -9.36 -1.98
CA LEU A 26 -9.83 -9.36 -0.80
C LEU A 26 -10.59 -8.96 0.47
N LYS A 27 -11.47 -7.96 0.40
CA LYS A 27 -12.31 -7.55 1.54
C LYS A 27 -13.33 -8.63 1.92
N GLU A 28 -13.90 -9.32 0.95
CA GLU A 28 -14.80 -10.46 1.20
C GLU A 28 -14.05 -11.63 1.86
N LYS A 29 -12.80 -11.90 1.46
CA LYS A 29 -11.95 -12.89 2.14
C LYS A 29 -11.74 -12.51 3.60
N ILE A 30 -11.39 -11.26 3.89
CA ILE A 30 -11.23 -10.76 5.26
C ILE A 30 -12.52 -10.98 6.08
N ALA A 31 -13.68 -10.63 5.51
CA ALA A 31 -14.97 -10.81 6.19
C ALA A 31 -15.34 -12.28 6.47
N GLN A 32 -14.79 -13.22 5.70
CA GLN A 32 -15.02 -14.66 5.84
C GLN A 32 -14.06 -15.34 6.83
N ILE A 33 -12.96 -14.68 7.20
CA ILE A 33 -12.05 -15.17 8.23
C ILE A 33 -12.83 -15.21 9.55
N LYS A 34 -13.05 -16.42 10.06
CA LYS A 34 -13.74 -16.60 11.34
C LYS A 34 -12.89 -15.92 12.41
N PHE A 35 -13.50 -15.09 13.25
CA PHE A 35 -12.86 -14.56 14.46
C PHE A 35 -12.62 -15.69 15.47
N THR A 36 -11.72 -16.62 15.14
CA THR A 36 -11.18 -17.63 16.05
C THR A 36 -9.95 -17.11 16.79
N GLU A 37 -9.55 -15.85 16.56
CA GLU A 37 -8.40 -15.16 17.16
C GLU A 37 -7.09 -15.97 17.07
N SER A 38 -6.98 -16.88 16.10
CA SER A 38 -5.75 -17.62 15.89
C SER A 38 -4.70 -16.71 15.25
N PHE A 39 -3.43 -16.99 15.54
CA PHE A 39 -2.32 -16.23 14.97
C PHE A 39 -2.28 -16.31 13.43
N ASP A 40 -2.72 -17.44 12.87
CA ASP A 40 -2.80 -17.64 11.42
C ASP A 40 -3.90 -16.79 10.78
N ASP A 41 -5.06 -16.66 11.44
CA ASP A 41 -6.18 -15.84 10.96
C ASP A 41 -5.80 -14.35 10.93
N LEU A 42 -5.13 -13.85 11.97
CA LEU A 42 -4.67 -12.45 12.04
C LEU A 42 -3.66 -12.13 10.94
N LYS A 43 -2.74 -13.06 10.70
CA LYS A 43 -1.75 -12.90 9.63
C LYS A 43 -2.38 -12.90 8.25
N GLU A 44 -3.39 -13.74 8.01
CA GLU A 44 -4.11 -13.75 6.74
C GLU A 44 -4.87 -12.45 6.49
N MET A 45 -5.44 -11.83 7.55
CA MET A 45 -6.04 -10.50 7.47
C MET A 45 -5.00 -9.43 7.09
N ASP A 46 -3.86 -9.40 7.79
CA ASP A 46 -2.77 -8.45 7.51
C ASP A 46 -2.23 -8.61 6.08
N ASP A 47 -2.04 -9.85 5.62
CA ASP A 47 -1.60 -10.16 4.26
C ASP A 47 -2.61 -9.64 3.22
N CYS A 48 -3.92 -9.75 3.48
CA CYS A 48 -4.96 -9.24 2.60
C CYS A 48 -4.98 -7.70 2.56
N ASP A 49 -4.87 -7.02 3.70
CA ASP A 49 -4.81 -5.55 3.74
C ASP A 49 -3.57 -5.02 3.02
N PHE A 50 -2.43 -5.71 3.17
CA PHE A 50 -1.21 -5.41 2.42
C PHE A 50 -1.38 -5.59 0.92
N ASP A 51 -2.03 -6.68 0.48
CA ASP A 51 -2.32 -6.93 -0.93
C ASP A 51 -3.25 -5.86 -1.51
N VAL A 52 -4.27 -5.40 -0.76
CA VAL A 52 -5.15 -4.29 -1.18
C VAL A 52 -4.34 -2.99 -1.38
N MET A 53 -3.49 -2.61 -0.42
CA MET A 53 -2.69 -1.40 -0.56
C MET A 53 -1.68 -1.50 -1.71
N ASN A 54 -1.07 -2.67 -1.92
CA ASN A 54 -0.18 -2.89 -3.07
C ASN A 54 -0.93 -2.75 -4.41
N LEU A 55 -2.17 -3.22 -4.50
CA LEU A 55 -2.97 -3.05 -5.73
C LEU A 55 -3.18 -1.58 -6.07
N ILE A 56 -3.57 -0.76 -5.07
CA ILE A 56 -3.80 0.67 -5.28
C ILE A 56 -2.48 1.40 -5.54
N TYR A 57 -1.41 1.04 -4.83
CA TYR A 57 -0.06 1.58 -5.06
C TYR A 57 0.40 1.35 -6.51
N ASN A 58 0.34 0.10 -6.97
CA ASN A 58 0.75 -0.28 -8.33
C ASN A 58 -0.14 0.40 -9.39
N TYR A 59 -1.43 0.58 -9.10
CA TYR A 59 -2.30 1.37 -9.97
C TYR A 59 -1.79 2.81 -10.12
N CYS A 60 -1.46 3.47 -9.01
CA CYS A 60 -0.92 4.82 -9.03
C CYS A 60 0.39 4.90 -9.83
N LEU A 61 1.28 3.91 -9.68
CA LEU A 61 2.50 3.81 -10.49
C LEU A 61 2.18 3.70 -11.98
N SER A 62 1.23 2.85 -12.36
CA SER A 62 0.83 2.64 -13.75
C SER A 62 0.22 3.87 -14.41
N LYS A 63 -0.38 4.77 -13.61
CA LYS A 63 -0.92 6.07 -14.04
C LYS A 63 0.11 7.19 -14.00
N ASN A 64 1.33 6.94 -13.52
CA ASN A 64 2.36 7.94 -13.28
C ASN A 64 1.90 9.07 -12.34
N TYR A 65 1.08 8.74 -11.34
CA TYR A 65 0.69 9.70 -10.31
C TYR A 65 1.85 9.98 -9.37
N ASN A 66 1.87 11.21 -8.85
CA ASN A 66 3.01 11.74 -8.11
C ASN A 66 2.55 12.67 -7.00
N THR A 67 3.23 12.62 -5.87
CA THR A 67 3.08 13.56 -4.75
C THR A 67 4.43 13.70 -4.05
N ASP A 68 4.83 14.93 -3.72
CA ASP A 68 6.14 15.24 -3.10
C ASP A 68 7.34 14.60 -3.81
N ASP A 69 7.38 14.69 -5.15
CA ASP A 69 8.39 14.08 -6.03
C ASP A 69 8.48 12.54 -5.98
N PHE A 70 7.61 11.87 -5.22
CA PHE A 70 7.50 10.42 -5.17
C PHE A 70 6.35 9.94 -6.07
N PRO A 71 6.53 8.85 -6.84
CA PRO A 71 7.72 7.99 -6.93
C PRO A 71 8.75 8.47 -7.96
N SER A 72 8.48 9.56 -8.70
CA SER A 72 9.34 10.02 -9.82
C SER A 72 10.82 10.11 -9.49
N LYS A 73 11.17 10.60 -8.30
CA LYS A 73 12.56 10.72 -7.81
C LYS A 73 13.28 9.38 -7.66
N TYR A 74 12.54 8.28 -7.54
CA TYR A 74 13.05 6.95 -7.19
C TYR A 74 12.74 5.90 -8.27
N LEU A 75 12.34 6.31 -9.49
CA LEU A 75 12.01 5.38 -10.57
C LEU A 75 13.15 4.40 -10.87
N ASP A 76 14.39 4.88 -10.91
CA ASP A 76 15.56 4.01 -11.11
C ASP A 76 15.67 2.93 -10.01
N LEU A 77 15.33 3.24 -8.75
CA LEU A 77 15.39 2.26 -7.65
C LEU A 77 14.25 1.25 -7.76
N ILE A 78 13.06 1.70 -8.16
CA ILE A 78 11.88 0.85 -8.40
C ILE A 78 12.14 -0.11 -9.55
N GLU A 79 12.65 0.39 -10.68
CA GLU A 79 12.89 -0.41 -11.88
C GLU A 79 14.01 -1.44 -11.69
N ASN A 80 15.00 -1.13 -10.83
CA ASN A 80 16.10 -2.04 -10.51
C ASN A 80 15.82 -2.96 -9.31
N GLU A 81 14.63 -2.88 -8.69
CA GLU A 81 14.27 -3.66 -7.50
C GLU A 81 15.33 -3.55 -6.38
N ASP A 82 15.78 -2.33 -6.06
CA ASP A 82 16.80 -2.10 -5.02
C ASP A 82 16.30 -2.62 -3.66
N GLU A 83 17.06 -3.55 -3.04
CA GLU A 83 16.63 -4.29 -1.84
C GLU A 83 16.31 -3.35 -0.67
N ASP A 84 17.13 -2.31 -0.46
CA ASP A 84 16.96 -1.37 0.63
C ASP A 84 15.74 -0.45 0.39
N PHE A 85 15.52 -0.08 -0.87
CA PHE A 85 14.34 0.69 -1.26
C PHE A 85 13.05 -0.14 -1.14
N GLU A 86 13.07 -1.42 -1.50
CA GLU A 86 11.94 -2.32 -1.32
C GLU A 86 11.58 -2.53 0.16
N ASP A 87 12.58 -2.62 1.04
CA ASP A 87 12.36 -2.68 2.49
C ASP A 87 11.79 -1.34 3.04
N PHE A 88 12.16 -0.20 2.43
CA PHE A 88 11.54 1.10 2.72
C PHE A 88 10.06 1.17 2.27
N LEU A 89 9.69 0.52 1.16
CA LEU A 89 8.33 0.47 0.62
C LEU A 89 7.39 -0.48 1.39
N ASN A 90 7.37 -0.34 2.71
CA ASN A 90 6.49 -1.07 3.62
C ASN A 90 5.02 -0.61 3.50
N TYR A 91 4.14 -1.25 4.27
CA TYR A 91 2.70 -0.94 4.27
C TYR A 91 2.43 0.54 4.55
N ASP A 92 3.08 1.12 5.55
CA ASP A 92 2.83 2.49 5.99
C ASP A 92 3.26 3.52 4.95
N VAL A 93 4.44 3.35 4.34
CA VAL A 93 4.93 4.24 3.28
C VAL A 93 4.02 4.16 2.04
N LYS A 94 3.60 2.95 1.65
CA LYS A 94 2.65 2.77 0.54
C LYS A 94 1.29 3.40 0.85
N SER A 95 0.77 3.18 2.04
CA SER A 95 -0.51 3.75 2.49
C SER A 95 -0.44 5.27 2.53
N TYR A 96 0.64 5.83 3.06
CA TYR A 96 0.88 7.28 3.09
C TYR A 96 0.86 7.88 1.69
N TYR A 97 1.60 7.30 0.75
CA TYR A 97 1.58 7.71 -0.65
C TYR A 97 0.19 7.61 -1.27
N VAL A 98 -0.46 6.44 -1.16
CA VAL A 98 -1.79 6.19 -1.74
C VAL A 98 -2.82 7.17 -1.20
N TYR A 99 -2.83 7.43 0.11
CA TYR A 99 -3.74 8.39 0.71
C TYR A 99 -3.52 9.81 0.20
N LYS A 100 -2.27 10.27 0.10
CA LYS A 100 -1.97 11.59 -0.47
C LYS A 100 -2.41 11.70 -1.92
N VAL A 101 -2.13 10.68 -2.74
CA VAL A 101 -2.58 10.64 -4.15
C VAL A 101 -4.11 10.60 -4.24
N SER A 102 -4.79 9.87 -3.35
CA SER A 102 -6.26 9.78 -3.34
C SER A 102 -6.95 11.11 -3.06
N LEU A 103 -6.30 12.04 -2.35
CA LEU A 103 -6.83 13.39 -2.16
C LEU A 103 -6.69 14.28 -3.42
N LEU A 104 -5.84 13.87 -4.38
CA LEU A 104 -5.54 14.60 -5.60
C LEU A 104 -6.24 14.00 -6.84
N HIS A 105 -6.50 12.68 -6.82
CA HIS A 105 -6.97 11.91 -7.96
C HIS A 105 -8.24 11.11 -7.62
N GLU A 106 -9.32 11.39 -8.36
CA GLU A 106 -10.66 10.86 -8.06
C GLU A 106 -10.78 9.34 -8.29
N ASP A 107 -10.11 8.81 -9.30
CA ASP A 107 -10.04 7.37 -9.55
C ASP A 107 -9.39 6.62 -8.38
N VAL A 108 -8.28 7.14 -7.85
CA VAL A 108 -7.62 6.59 -6.66
C VAL A 108 -8.49 6.74 -5.41
N PHE A 109 -9.18 7.88 -5.26
CA PHE A 109 -10.14 8.09 -4.18
C PHE A 109 -11.21 6.99 -4.16
N GLN A 110 -11.81 6.67 -5.32
CA GLN A 110 -12.82 5.62 -5.39
C GLN A 110 -12.26 4.24 -5.00
N LEU A 111 -11.03 3.91 -5.39
CA LEU A 111 -10.37 2.66 -4.97
C LEU A 111 -10.13 2.60 -3.45
N VAL A 112 -9.68 3.71 -2.85
CA VAL A 112 -9.51 3.81 -1.38
C VAL A 112 -10.85 3.75 -0.65
N LYS A 113 -11.88 4.37 -1.19
CA LYS A 113 -13.24 4.29 -0.62
C LYS A 113 -13.74 2.84 -0.57
N VAL A 114 -13.55 2.09 -1.66
CA VAL A 114 -13.90 0.66 -1.71
C VAL A 114 -13.04 -0.15 -0.73
N SER A 115 -11.77 0.18 -0.53
CA SER A 115 -10.94 -0.54 0.45
C SER A 115 -11.38 -0.31 1.90
N PHE A 116 -11.89 0.88 2.23
CA PHE A 116 -12.39 1.20 3.57
C PHE A 116 -13.76 0.59 3.85
N PHE A 117 -14.69 0.71 2.90
CA PHE A 117 -16.11 0.41 3.15
C PHE A 117 -16.64 -0.82 2.41
N GLY A 118 -15.83 -1.44 1.54
CA GLY A 118 -16.28 -2.54 0.69
C GLY A 118 -17.37 -2.10 -0.29
N THR A 119 -18.30 -3.01 -0.57
CA THR A 119 -19.49 -2.74 -1.41
C THR A 119 -20.67 -2.17 -0.63
N GLU A 120 -20.54 -2.02 0.69
CA GLU A 120 -21.60 -1.47 1.53
C GLU A 120 -21.72 0.05 1.30
N ALA A 121 -22.84 0.46 0.71
CA ALA A 121 -23.14 1.86 0.51
C ALA A 121 -23.59 2.49 1.83
N LEU A 122 -22.99 3.63 2.19
CA LEU A 122 -23.70 4.88 2.58
C LEU A 122 -22.76 5.97 3.13
N GLU A 123 -21.45 5.72 3.28
CA GLU A 123 -20.56 6.79 3.72
C GLU A 123 -20.32 7.83 2.62
N THR A 124 -20.51 9.09 3.00
CA THR A 124 -20.35 10.23 2.10
C THR A 124 -18.89 10.35 1.66
N ASP A 125 -18.66 10.94 0.48
CA ASP A 125 -17.30 11.20 0.03
C ASP A 125 -16.55 12.11 1.00
N GLU A 126 -17.26 13.03 1.65
CA GLU A 126 -16.72 13.91 2.69
C GLU A 126 -16.21 13.10 3.89
N PHE A 127 -17.01 12.17 4.43
CA PHE A 127 -16.60 11.31 5.53
C PHE A 127 -15.36 10.46 5.18
N CYS A 128 -15.33 9.89 3.96
CA CYS A 128 -14.16 9.14 3.50
C CYS A 128 -12.91 10.02 3.41
N ARG A 129 -13.04 11.25 2.87
CA ARG A 129 -11.92 12.20 2.77
C ARG A 129 -11.42 12.63 4.14
N GLU A 130 -12.31 12.88 5.10
CA GLU A 130 -11.94 13.15 6.48
C GLU A 130 -11.15 11.99 7.10
N GLY A 131 -11.62 10.75 6.90
CA GLY A 131 -10.91 9.54 7.32
C GLY A 131 -9.51 9.45 6.72
N ILE A 132 -9.36 9.72 5.42
CA ILE A 132 -8.05 9.74 4.74
C ILE A 132 -7.13 10.81 5.34
N VAL A 133 -7.63 12.02 5.60
CA VAL A 133 -6.85 13.10 6.23
C VAL A 133 -6.40 12.71 7.64
N ILE A 134 -7.25 12.07 8.43
CA ILE A 134 -6.90 11.55 9.75
C ILE A 134 -5.81 10.48 9.64
N SER A 135 -5.94 9.53 8.71
CA SER A 135 -4.92 8.49 8.48
C SER A 135 -3.57 9.07 8.09
N ILE A 136 -3.55 10.09 7.22
CA ILE A 136 -2.33 10.84 6.87
C ILE A 136 -1.71 11.47 8.13
N ALA A 137 -2.50 12.15 8.96
CA ALA A 137 -2.00 12.80 10.16
C ALA A 137 -1.43 11.80 11.20
N ILE A 138 -2.01 10.60 11.30
CA ILE A 138 -1.48 9.51 12.13
C ILE A 138 -0.11 9.05 11.61
N LEU A 139 -0.01 8.79 10.30
CA LEU A 139 1.25 8.37 9.67
C LEU A 139 2.36 9.44 9.81
N GLU A 140 2.02 10.72 9.64
CA GLU A 140 2.96 11.83 9.86
C GLU A 140 3.43 11.91 11.31
N LYS A 141 2.54 11.67 12.28
CA LYS A 141 2.89 11.61 13.71
C LYS A 141 3.85 10.46 14.03
N ASP A 142 3.70 9.35 13.32
CA ASP A 142 4.59 8.18 13.40
C ASP A 142 5.86 8.35 12.54
N LYS A 143 6.07 9.56 11.99
CA LYS A 143 7.24 9.98 11.20
C LYS A 143 7.36 9.27 9.84
N ILE A 144 6.28 8.68 9.35
CA ILE A 144 6.20 8.13 8.00
C ILE A 144 6.30 9.27 7.00
N ASN A 145 7.13 9.09 5.98
CA ASN A 145 7.33 10.06 4.91
C ASN A 145 7.81 9.36 3.62
N LEU A 146 7.82 10.10 2.50
CA LEU A 146 8.19 9.57 1.18
C LEU A 146 9.66 9.80 0.82
N THR A 147 10.51 10.16 1.79
CA THR A 147 11.94 10.39 1.55
C THR A 147 12.74 9.15 1.95
N PHE A 148 13.26 8.45 0.94
CA PHE A 148 14.25 7.41 1.15
C PHE A 148 15.64 8.03 1.38
N ASN A 149 16.27 7.68 2.51
CA ASN A 149 17.65 8.05 2.84
C ASN A 149 18.53 6.80 2.98
N LYS A 150 19.32 6.50 1.94
CA LYS A 150 20.14 5.28 1.89
C LYS A 150 21.17 5.21 3.02
N GLU A 151 21.73 6.34 3.43
CA GLU A 151 22.74 6.41 4.49
C GLU A 151 22.19 5.96 5.85
N ASP A 152 20.91 6.24 6.12
CA ASP A 152 20.26 5.82 7.38
C ASP A 152 20.02 4.31 7.43
N TRP A 153 19.78 3.68 6.27
CA TRP A 153 19.58 2.24 6.15
C TRP A 153 20.90 1.46 6.20
N GLU A 154 21.94 1.96 5.55
CA GLU A 154 23.28 1.36 5.62
C GLU A 154 23.94 1.52 7.01
N ALA A 155 23.57 2.57 7.76
CA ALA A 155 24.07 2.83 9.12
C ALA A 155 23.35 2.01 10.21
N ALA A 156 22.18 1.42 9.91
CA ALA A 156 21.47 0.56 10.84
C ALA A 156 22.26 -0.75 11.05
N PRO A 157 22.57 -1.16 12.30
CA PRO A 157 23.27 -2.41 12.53
C PRO A 157 22.43 -3.58 11.98
N PRO A 158 23.04 -4.56 11.30
CA PRO A 158 22.29 -5.65 10.68
C PRO A 158 21.64 -6.51 11.76
N PHE A 159 20.38 -6.24 12.10
CA PHE A 159 19.54 -7.19 12.83
C PHE A 159 19.10 -8.26 11.83
N ARG A 160 20.05 -9.10 11.41
CA ARG A 160 19.77 -10.39 10.78
C ARG A 160 19.96 -11.46 11.85
N PRO A 161 18.91 -11.95 12.53
CA PRO A 161 19.03 -13.16 13.33
C PRO A 161 19.57 -14.26 12.41
N LYS A 162 20.80 -14.74 12.68
CA LYS A 162 21.28 -15.94 12.04
C LYS A 162 20.41 -17.08 12.56
N LEU A 163 19.62 -17.69 11.68
CA LEU A 163 18.98 -18.96 12.01
C LEU A 163 20.09 -19.97 12.36
N PRO A 164 19.98 -20.74 13.45
CA PRO A 164 20.94 -21.80 13.74
C PRO A 164 20.90 -22.83 12.62
N GLY A 165 22.08 -23.16 12.09
CA GLY A 165 22.27 -24.20 11.07
C GLY A 165 22.23 -25.61 11.62
#